data_AF-A0A328UHY2-F1
#
_entry.id   AF-A0A328UHY2-F1
#
_cell.length_a   1.000
_cell.length_b   1.000
_cell.length_c   1.000
_cell.angle_alpha   90.00
_cell.angle_beta   90.00
_cell.angle_gamma   90.00
#
_symmetry.space_group_name_H-M   'P 1'
#
loop_
_entity.id
_entity.type
_entity.pdbx_description
1 polymer ?
#
loop_
_entity_poly.entity_id
_entity_poly.type
_entity_poly.pdbx_seq_one_letter_code
_entity_poly.pdbx_strand_id
1 'polypeptide(L)'
;MAYYQSNPVRVHIARLQSAAKQMRVQAGEYRRTGKQLFSTVSLARGWEGSDAEAFRSQLKGFEDDVEKMAKLMESYSEFLDKAAQAYRQAQDTAVQQARNLWR
;
A
#
# COMPACT_ATOMS: atom_id res chain seq x y z
N MET A 1 9.07 -4.94 -40.46
CA MET A 1 8.93 -5.27 -39.03
C MET A 1 8.65 -3.98 -38.28
N ALA A 2 7.42 -3.77 -37.81
CA ALA A 2 7.09 -2.61 -37.00
C ALA A 2 7.51 -2.88 -35.55
N TYR A 3 8.50 -2.14 -35.05
CA TYR A 3 8.87 -2.18 -33.64
C TYR A 3 7.66 -1.67 -32.84
N TYR A 4 7.07 -2.54 -32.02
CA TYR A 4 6.11 -2.14 -30.99
C TYR A 4 6.85 -1.24 -30.01
N GLN A 5 6.85 0.08 -30.25
CA GLN A 5 7.27 1.04 -29.24
C GLN A 5 6.32 0.90 -28.06
N SER A 6 6.82 0.37 -26.94
CA SER A 6 6.09 0.34 -25.69
C SER A 6 5.69 1.79 -25.36
N ASN A 7 4.40 2.07 -25.23
CA ASN A 7 3.94 3.41 -24.88
C ASN A 7 4.39 3.72 -23.43
N PRO A 8 5.39 4.59 -23.20
CA PRO A 8 6.00 4.77 -21.88
C PRO A 8 4.96 5.21 -20.85
N VAL A 9 3.98 6.03 -21.24
CA VAL A 9 2.88 6.46 -20.35
C VAL A 9 2.05 5.27 -19.87
N ARG A 10 1.69 4.34 -20.77
CA ARG A 10 0.95 3.12 -20.38
C ARG A 10 1.76 2.24 -19.44
N VAL A 11 3.07 2.11 -19.69
CA VAL A 11 3.99 1.38 -18.82
C VAL A 11 4.06 2.02 -17.44
N HIS A 12 4.15 3.36 -17.36
CA HIS A 12 4.14 4.08 -16.09
C HIS A 12 2.83 3.90 -15.32
N ILE A 13 1.66 3.97 -15.98
CA ILE A 13 0.36 3.68 -15.34
C ILE A 13 0.35 2.27 -14.74
N ALA A 14 0.77 1.26 -15.51
CA ALA A 14 0.79 -0.12 -15.02
C ALA A 14 1.72 -0.31 -13.82
N ARG A 15 2.89 0.34 -13.82
CA ARG A 15 3.83 0.32 -12.69
C ARG A 15 3.23 0.96 -11.44
N LEU A 16 2.56 2.11 -11.56
CA LEU A 16 1.88 2.77 -10.44
C LEU A 16 0.82 1.86 -9.82
N GLN A 17 -0.03 1.24 -10.64
CA GLN A 17 -1.07 0.31 -10.17
C GLN A 17 -0.48 -0.94 -9.50
N SER A 18 0.61 -1.48 -10.06
CA SER A 18 1.31 -2.61 -9.46
C SER A 18 1.89 -2.26 -8.10
N ALA A 19 2.55 -1.10 -7.98
CA ALA A 19 3.13 -0.62 -6.73
C ALA A 19 2.04 -0.35 -5.67
N ALA A 20 0.92 0.27 -6.05
CA ALA A 20 -0.24 0.46 -5.18
C ALA A 20 -0.73 -0.89 -4.62
N LYS A 21 -0.99 -1.87 -5.50
CA LYS A 21 -1.44 -3.20 -5.09
C LYS A 21 -0.47 -3.87 -4.13
N GLN A 22 0.83 -3.85 -4.43
CA GLN A 22 1.87 -4.44 -3.58
C GLN A 22 1.89 -3.78 -2.20
N MET A 23 1.81 -2.46 -2.13
CA MET A 23 1.84 -1.73 -0.86
C MET A 23 0.59 -1.99 -0.02
N ARG A 24 -0.59 -2.12 -0.63
CA ARG A 24 -1.82 -2.54 0.07
C ARG A 24 -1.71 -3.95 0.65
N VAL A 25 -1.11 -4.89 -0.09
CA VAL A 25 -0.82 -6.25 0.43
C VAL A 25 0.15 -6.17 1.61
N GLN A 26 1.25 -5.43 1.47
CA GLN A 26 2.23 -5.28 2.55
C GLN A 26 1.64 -4.61 3.79
N ALA A 27 0.74 -3.63 3.65
CA ALA A 27 0.04 -3.00 4.77
C ALA A 27 -0.82 -4.03 5.55
N GLY A 28 -1.54 -4.88 4.83
CA GLY A 28 -2.32 -5.97 5.42
C GLY A 28 -1.45 -6.98 6.17
N GLU A 29 -0.35 -7.43 5.55
CA GLU A 29 0.60 -8.36 6.17
C GLU A 29 1.30 -7.77 7.39
N TYR A 30 1.66 -6.49 7.34
CA TYR A 30 2.28 -5.77 8.44
C TYR A 30 1.33 -5.71 9.65
N ARG A 31 0.07 -5.33 9.41
CA ARG A 31 -1.00 -5.31 10.43
C ARG A 31 -1.25 -6.70 11.01
N ARG A 32 -1.31 -7.73 10.15
CA ARG A 32 -1.51 -9.13 10.57
C ARG A 32 -0.40 -9.61 11.49
N THR A 33 0.86 -9.35 11.11
CA THR A 33 2.04 -9.77 11.87
C THR A 33 2.11 -9.06 13.22
N GLY A 34 1.83 -7.76 13.27
CA GLY A 34 1.78 -7.01 14.53
C GLY A 34 0.70 -7.53 15.49
N LYS A 35 -0.50 -7.82 14.99
CA LYS A 35 -1.58 -8.42 15.80
C LYS A 35 -1.21 -9.80 16.32
N GLN A 36 -0.51 -10.61 15.51
CA GLN A 36 -0.06 -11.94 15.92
C GLN A 36 0.96 -11.85 17.07
N LEU A 37 1.88 -10.88 17.04
CA LEU A 37 2.81 -10.62 18.15
C LEU A 37 2.06 -10.26 19.43
N PHE A 38 1.11 -9.32 19.36
CA PHE A 38 0.31 -8.91 20.51
C PHE A 38 -0.49 -10.07 21.12
N SER A 39 -1.14 -10.87 20.26
CA SER A 39 -1.88 -12.05 20.69
C SER A 39 -0.99 -13.09 21.37
N THR A 40 0.20 -13.34 20.83
CA THR A 40 1.17 -14.28 21.41
C THR A 40 1.56 -13.88 22.82
N VAL A 41 1.84 -12.59 23.04
CA VAL A 41 2.24 -12.06 24.34
C VAL A 41 1.07 -12.05 25.33
N SER A 42 -0.14 -11.72 24.86
CA SER A 42 -1.33 -11.73 25.71
C SER A 42 -1.73 -13.12 26.19
N LEU A 43 -1.40 -14.16 25.41
CA LEU A 43 -1.71 -15.56 25.71
C LEU A 43 -0.59 -16.29 26.47
N ALA A 44 0.53 -15.62 26.77
CA ALA A 44 1.68 -16.21 27.45
C ALA A 44 1.34 -16.51 28.93
N ARG A 45 0.87 -17.74 29.18
CA ARG A 45 0.54 -18.22 30.53
C ARG A 45 1.79 -18.39 31.37
N GLY A 46 1.71 -17.99 32.64
CA GLY A 46 2.81 -18.14 33.60
C GLY A 46 3.94 -17.11 33.45
N TRP A 47 3.84 -16.18 32.50
CA TRP A 47 4.73 -15.03 32.43
C TRP A 47 4.08 -13.82 33.09
N GLU A 48 4.45 -13.64 34.36
CA GLU A 48 3.95 -12.63 35.29
C GLU A 48 5.13 -12.02 36.03
N GLY A 49 4.97 -10.79 36.55
CA GLY A 49 6.04 -10.06 37.19
C GLY A 49 6.22 -8.66 36.59
N SER A 50 7.10 -7.88 37.22
CA SER A 50 7.36 -6.49 36.81
C SER A 50 8.01 -6.38 35.43
N ASP A 51 8.77 -7.39 35.02
CA ASP A 51 9.35 -7.52 33.68
C ASP A 51 8.27 -7.75 32.61
N ALA A 52 7.34 -8.67 32.88
CA ALA A 52 6.21 -8.98 32.00
C ALA A 52 5.30 -7.75 31.83
N GLU A 53 5.05 -7.01 32.90
CA GLU A 53 4.26 -5.78 32.87
C GLU A 53 4.96 -4.66 32.06
N ALA A 54 6.27 -4.46 32.28
CA ALA A 54 7.07 -3.51 31.51
C ALA A 54 7.07 -3.84 30.02
N PHE A 55 7.21 -5.11 29.65
CA PHE A 55 7.18 -5.55 28.25
C PHE A 55 5.81 -5.34 27.60
N ARG A 56 4.72 -5.72 28.29
CA ARG A 56 3.34 -5.49 27.79
C ARG A 56 3.04 -4.01 27.58
N SER A 57 3.54 -3.15 28.47
CA SER A 57 3.41 -1.69 28.34
C SER A 57 4.11 -1.16 27.08
N GLN A 58 5.37 -1.57 26.84
CA GLN A 58 6.08 -1.20 25.62
C GLN A 58 5.42 -1.77 24.36
N LEU A 59 4.96 -3.01 24.41
CA LEU A 59 4.28 -3.67 23.29
C LEU A 59 2.97 -2.97 22.89
N LYS A 60 2.23 -2.42 23.87
CA LYS A 60 1.03 -1.63 23.59
C LYS A 60 1.35 -0.38 22.75
N GLY A 61 2.44 0.32 23.05
CA GLY A 61 2.89 1.45 22.22
C GLY A 61 3.21 1.03 20.79
N PHE A 62 3.75 -0.18 20.61
CA PHE A 62 4.03 -0.75 19.31
C PHE A 62 2.76 -1.11 18.52
N GLU A 63 1.66 -1.52 19.18
CA GLU A 63 0.38 -1.80 18.52
C GLU A 63 -0.18 -0.54 17.82
N ASP A 64 -0.15 0.61 18.51
CA ASP A 64 -0.57 1.89 17.94
C ASP A 64 0.30 2.28 16.74
N ASP A 65 1.62 2.07 16.83
CA ASP A 65 2.55 2.39 15.76
C ASP A 65 2.40 1.45 14.55
N VAL A 66 2.09 0.17 14.79
CA VAL A 66 1.76 -0.78 13.70
C VAL A 66 0.56 -0.28 12.89
N GLU A 67 -0.50 0.16 13.57
CA GLU A 67 -1.70 0.67 12.91
C GLU A 67 -1.42 1.98 12.16
N LYS A 68 -0.63 2.91 12.74
CA LYS A 68 -0.23 4.15 12.06
C LYS A 68 0.55 3.86 10.78
N MET A 69 1.53 2.95 10.84
CA MET A 69 2.35 2.59 9.69
C MET A 69 1.54 1.86 8.61
N ALA A 70 0.63 0.95 8.98
CA ALA A 70 -0.27 0.30 8.03
C ALA A 70 -1.17 1.32 7.30
N LYS A 71 -1.75 2.29 8.03
CA LYS A 71 -2.53 3.38 7.46
C LYS A 71 -1.71 4.28 6.52
N LEU A 72 -0.46 4.56 6.88
CA LEU A 72 0.45 5.32 6.02
C LEU A 72 0.69 4.60 4.69
N MET A 73 0.95 3.29 4.73
CA MET A 73 1.10 2.45 3.52
C MET A 73 -0.17 2.42 2.68
N GLU A 74 -1.34 2.29 3.31
CA GLU A 74 -2.65 2.36 2.63
C GLU A 74 -2.84 3.73 1.95
N SER A 75 -2.48 4.82 2.62
CA SER A 75 -2.61 6.18 2.09
C SER A 75 -1.72 6.40 0.86
N TYR A 76 -0.48 5.88 0.89
CA TYR A 76 0.39 5.90 -0.28
C TYR A 76 -0.13 4.98 -1.41
N SER A 77 -0.75 3.85 -1.08
CA SER A 77 -1.37 2.98 -2.09
C SER A 77 -2.48 3.72 -2.82
N GLU A 78 -3.34 4.42 -2.08
CA GLU A 78 -4.41 5.21 -2.66
C GLU A 78 -3.89 6.37 -3.51
N PHE A 79 -2.82 7.02 -3.07
CA PHE A 79 -2.16 8.07 -3.84
C PHE A 79 -1.68 7.57 -5.21
N LEU A 80 -0.99 6.43 -5.24
CA LEU A 80 -0.50 5.82 -6.49
C LEU A 80 -1.63 5.38 -7.41
N ASP A 81 -2.71 4.81 -6.86
CA ASP A 81 -3.91 4.45 -7.64
C ASP A 81 -4.58 5.69 -8.25
N LYS A 82 -4.74 6.77 -7.47
CA LYS A 82 -5.30 8.04 -7.96
C LYS A 82 -4.43 8.65 -9.05
N ALA A 83 -3.11 8.63 -8.89
CA ALA A 83 -2.17 9.11 -9.91
C ALA A 83 -2.30 8.31 -11.21
N ALA A 84 -2.37 6.97 -11.12
CA ALA A 84 -2.57 6.11 -12.29
C ALA A 84 -3.89 6.39 -13.03
N GLN A 85 -4.97 6.65 -12.29
CA GLN A 85 -6.28 7.01 -12.85
C GLN A 85 -6.22 8.36 -13.57
N ALA A 86 -5.59 9.37 -12.97
CA ALA A 86 -5.43 10.69 -13.57
C ALA A 86 -4.65 10.62 -14.90
N TYR A 87 -3.54 9.86 -14.94
CA TYR A 87 -2.79 9.66 -16.18
C TYR A 87 -3.60 8.95 -17.26
N ARG A 88 -4.44 7.97 -16.89
CA ARG A 88 -5.32 7.27 -17.84
C ARG A 88 -6.34 8.23 -18.45
N GLN A 89 -7.00 9.04 -17.63
CA GLN A 89 -7.97 10.04 -18.09
C GLN A 89 -7.33 11.06 -19.04
N ALA A 90 -6.13 11.54 -18.70
CA ALA A 90 -5.39 12.46 -19.57
C ALA A 90 -5.05 11.83 -20.92
N GLN A 91 -4.62 10.56 -20.93
CA GLN A 91 -4.33 9.82 -22.16
C GLN A 91 -5.59 9.63 -23.02
N ASP A 92 -6.71 9.22 -22.42
CA ASP A 92 -7.96 8.99 -23.14
C ASP A 92 -8.49 10.29 -23.77
N THR A 93 -8.39 11.41 -23.04
CA THR A 93 -8.73 12.75 -23.54
C THR A 93 -7.87 13.14 -24.74
N ALA A 94 -6.55 12.95 -24.66
CA ALA A 94 -5.64 13.27 -25.76
C ALA A 94 -5.93 12.43 -27.01
N VAL A 95 -6.21 11.13 -26.84
CA VAL A 95 -6.60 10.24 -27.95
C VAL A 95 -7.92 10.68 -28.58
N GLN A 96 -8.90 11.09 -27.77
CA GLN A 96 -10.17 11.56 -28.28
C GLN A 96 -10.05 12.88 -29.05
N GLN A 97 -9.25 13.82 -28.54
CA GLN A 97 -8.96 15.08 -29.23
C GLN A 97 -8.24 14.83 -30.56
N ALA A 98 -7.23 13.96 -30.57
CA ALA A 98 -6.53 13.58 -31.80
C ALA A 98 -7.51 12.98 -32.83
N ARG A 99 -8.38 12.05 -32.43
CA ARG A 99 -9.41 11.47 -33.31
C ARG A 99 -10.34 12.52 -33.92
N ASN A 100 -10.63 13.61 -33.21
CA ASN A 100 -11.48 14.67 -33.70
C ASN A 100 -10.76 15.62 -34.69
N LEU A 101 -9.44 15.73 -34.64
CA LEU A 101 -8.65 16.57 -35.57
C LEU A 101 -8.48 15.95 -36.96
N TRP A 102 -8.56 14.61 -37.06
CA TRP A 102 -8.43 13.87 -38.32
C TRP A 102 -9.78 13.47 -38.93
N ARG A 103 -10.87 14.08 -38.47
CA ARG A 103 -12.21 13.99 -39.04
C ARG A 103 -12.55 15.31 -39.73
#